data_AF-A0A165B183-F1
#
_entry.id   AF-A0A165B183-F1
#
_cell.length_a   1.000
_cell.length_b   1.000
_cell.length_c   1.000
_cell.angle_alpha   90.00
_cell.angle_beta   90.00
_cell.angle_gamma   90.00
#
_symmetry.space_group_name_H-M   'P 1'
#
loop_
_entity.id
_entity.type
_entity.pdbx_description
1 polymer ?
#
loop_
_entity_poly.entity_id
_entity_poly.type
_entity_poly.pdbx_seq_one_letter_code
_entity_poly.pdbx_strand_id
1 'polypeptide(L)'
;MSESASSSPSTPKAAPPGPEPGVVSQWLSHQGFDHQVLEPDHAGVETIAVEPLVLQPVAAALKASGFDYLQCQGAYDEGVGRHLVSFYHLVKMGAFTEAGRAEEVCLKVFHDRATPVAPSLYGLYRGADWQERESFDMFGICYEGHPHPKRLLMPEDWQGWPLRKDYVQPDFYEMQDAH
;
A
#
# COMPACT_ATOMS: atom_id res chain seq x y z
N MET A 1 61.92 -18.06 4.36
CA MET A 1 60.77 -17.82 5.24
C MET A 1 59.83 -16.88 4.49
N SER A 2 58.93 -17.41 3.68
CA SER A 2 57.90 -16.63 3.01
C SER A 2 56.59 -17.35 3.30
N GLU A 3 55.90 -16.87 4.33
CA GLU A 3 54.64 -17.44 4.79
C GLU A 3 53.50 -17.07 3.83
N SER A 4 52.74 -18.10 3.51
CA SER A 4 51.54 -18.13 2.69
C SER A 4 50.39 -17.39 3.38
N ALA A 5 49.75 -16.44 2.70
CA ALA A 5 48.43 -15.95 3.09
C ALA A 5 47.40 -16.48 2.10
N SER A 6 46.81 -17.63 2.44
CA SER A 6 45.63 -18.20 1.78
C SER A 6 44.41 -17.33 2.09
N SER A 7 43.92 -16.57 1.10
CA SER A 7 42.65 -15.85 1.21
C SER A 7 41.48 -16.83 1.05
N SER A 8 40.81 -17.17 2.13
CA SER A 8 39.55 -17.92 2.10
C SER A 8 38.43 -17.07 1.45
N PRO A 9 37.58 -17.63 0.58
CA PRO A 9 36.43 -16.91 0.03
C PRO A 9 35.37 -16.71 1.12
N SER A 10 34.91 -15.47 1.30
CA SER A 10 33.83 -15.16 2.24
C SER A 10 32.52 -15.73 1.72
N THR A 11 31.96 -16.71 2.43
CA THR A 11 30.59 -17.20 2.22
C THR A 11 29.61 -16.02 2.31
N PRO A 12 28.69 -15.83 1.36
CA PRO A 12 27.66 -14.82 1.49
C PRO A 12 26.82 -15.12 2.73
N LYS A 13 26.84 -14.18 3.69
CA LYS A 13 26.01 -14.21 4.88
C LYS A 13 24.54 -14.35 4.45
N ALA A 14 23.91 -15.46 4.80
CA ALA A 14 22.50 -15.69 4.52
C ALA A 14 21.69 -14.48 4.98
N ALA A 15 20.85 -13.94 4.09
CA ALA A 15 19.90 -12.91 4.45
C ALA A 15 19.04 -13.42 5.62
N PRO A 16 18.66 -12.56 6.57
CA PRO A 16 17.76 -12.96 7.64
C PRO A 16 16.50 -13.59 7.04
N PRO A 17 15.89 -14.60 7.71
CA PRO A 17 14.64 -15.17 7.25
C PRO A 17 13.60 -14.05 7.14
N GLY A 18 12.87 -14.02 6.01
CA GLY A 18 11.78 -13.07 5.80
C GLY A 18 10.62 -13.31 6.77
N PRO A 19 9.65 -12.40 6.82
CA PRO A 19 8.47 -12.54 7.69
C PRO A 19 7.71 -13.84 7.39
N GLU A 20 7.19 -14.47 8.45
CA GLU A 20 6.42 -15.71 8.31
C GLU A 20 5.04 -15.43 7.68
N PRO A 21 4.59 -16.23 6.69
CA PRO A 21 3.27 -16.08 6.07
C PRO A 21 2.14 -16.24 7.08
N GLY A 22 1.25 -15.25 7.17
CA GLY A 22 0.05 -15.32 7.97
C GLY A 22 -1.06 -16.13 7.31
N VAL A 23 -2.24 -16.15 7.93
CA VAL A 23 -3.38 -16.97 7.49
C VAL A 23 -3.89 -16.52 6.12
N VAL A 24 -3.93 -15.21 5.88
CA VAL A 24 -4.43 -14.66 4.61
C VAL A 24 -3.42 -14.88 3.49
N SER A 25 -2.13 -14.72 3.76
CA SER A 25 -1.05 -15.01 2.80
C SER A 25 -1.03 -16.49 2.40
N GLN A 26 -1.14 -17.40 3.36
CA GLN A 26 -1.23 -18.84 3.07
C GLN A 26 -2.46 -19.16 2.21
N TRP A 27 -3.61 -18.55 2.53
CA TRP A 27 -4.82 -18.72 1.74
C TRP A 27 -4.68 -18.17 0.32
N LEU A 28 -4.11 -16.98 0.14
CA LEU A 28 -3.85 -16.38 -1.18
C LEU A 28 -2.91 -17.24 -2.02
N SER A 29 -1.87 -17.81 -1.39
CA SER A 29 -0.95 -18.75 -2.04
C SER A 29 -1.69 -19.99 -2.55
N HIS A 30 -2.62 -20.54 -1.76
CA HIS A 30 -3.43 -21.68 -2.18
C HIS A 30 -4.40 -21.34 -3.33
N GLN A 31 -4.84 -20.09 -3.44
CA GLN A 31 -5.65 -19.61 -4.56
C GLN A 31 -4.81 -19.28 -5.81
N GLY A 32 -3.47 -19.36 -5.72
CA GLY A 32 -2.56 -19.09 -6.83
C GLY A 32 -2.29 -17.60 -7.08
N PHE A 33 -2.48 -16.74 -6.07
CA PHE A 33 -2.11 -15.33 -6.17
C PHE A 33 -0.67 -15.10 -5.69
N ASP A 34 0.16 -14.58 -6.58
CA ASP A 34 1.50 -14.09 -6.21
C ASP A 34 1.38 -12.84 -5.34
N HIS A 35 2.12 -12.82 -4.24
CA HIS A 35 2.18 -11.69 -3.30
C HIS A 35 3.45 -11.80 -2.46
N GLN A 36 3.81 -10.69 -1.82
CA GLN A 36 4.94 -10.63 -0.90
C GLN A 36 4.44 -10.45 0.53
N VAL A 37 4.91 -11.29 1.45
CA VAL A 37 4.65 -11.14 2.88
C VAL A 37 5.50 -9.99 3.41
N LEU A 38 4.88 -9.06 4.12
CA LEU A 38 5.55 -7.97 4.82
C LEU A 38 5.50 -8.20 6.33
N GLU A 39 6.33 -7.46 7.06
CA GLU A 39 6.25 -7.44 8.52
C GLU A 39 4.83 -7.04 8.96
N PRO A 40 4.25 -7.75 9.96
CA PRO A 40 2.98 -7.35 10.53
C PRO A 40 3.04 -5.92 11.09
N ASP A 41 1.89 -5.23 11.10
CA ASP A 41 1.80 -3.92 11.71
C ASP A 41 1.98 -4.00 13.24
N HIS A 42 2.19 -2.86 13.91
CA HIS A 42 2.32 -2.77 15.36
C HIS A 42 1.16 -3.43 16.13
N ALA A 43 -0.04 -3.45 15.56
CA ALA A 43 -1.22 -4.11 16.13
C ALA A 43 -1.27 -5.64 15.91
N GLY A 44 -0.29 -6.20 15.20
CA GLY A 44 -0.20 -7.60 14.78
C GLY A 44 -1.00 -7.94 13.52
N VAL A 45 -1.45 -6.93 12.77
CA VAL A 45 -2.24 -7.15 11.54
C VAL A 45 -1.32 -7.61 10.42
N GLU A 46 -1.74 -8.68 9.73
CA GLU A 46 -1.02 -9.23 8.59
C GLU A 46 -0.97 -8.20 7.44
N THR A 47 0.23 -7.93 6.94
CA THR A 47 0.46 -6.99 5.85
C THR A 47 1.01 -7.73 4.63
N ILE A 48 0.39 -7.51 3.48
CA ILE A 48 0.70 -8.23 2.25
C ILE A 48 0.91 -7.21 1.13
N ALA A 49 2.05 -7.29 0.44
CA ALA A 49 2.25 -6.53 -0.78
C ALA A 49 1.71 -7.28 -2.00
N VAL A 50 1.00 -6.56 -2.86
CA VAL A 50 0.49 -7.07 -4.12
C VAL A 50 0.87 -6.14 -5.26
N GLU A 51 1.12 -6.72 -6.43
CA GLU A 51 1.34 -5.95 -7.66
C GLU A 51 0.07 -5.17 -8.03
N PRO A 52 0.18 -3.94 -8.58
CA PRO A 52 -0.98 -3.10 -8.90
C PRO A 52 -2.02 -3.83 -9.77
N LEU A 53 -1.58 -4.57 -10.79
CA LEU A 53 -2.47 -5.30 -11.70
C LEU A 53 -3.24 -6.45 -11.04
N VAL A 54 -2.71 -6.97 -9.92
CA VAL A 54 -3.27 -8.12 -9.20
C VAL A 54 -4.14 -7.67 -8.02
N LEU A 55 -4.10 -6.39 -7.66
CA LEU A 55 -4.86 -5.79 -6.56
C LEU A 55 -6.37 -6.09 -6.65
N GLN A 56 -7.00 -5.79 -7.80
CA GLN A 56 -8.45 -5.95 -7.94
C GLN A 56 -8.90 -7.42 -7.87
N PRO A 57 -8.24 -8.37 -8.56
CA PRO A 57 -8.50 -9.80 -8.37
C PRO A 57 -8.34 -10.29 -6.92
N VAL A 58 -7.26 -9.90 -6.24
CA VAL A 58 -7.00 -10.27 -4.83
C VAL A 58 -8.08 -9.70 -3.92
N ALA A 59 -8.40 -8.42 -4.05
CA ALA A 59 -9.46 -7.77 -3.27
C ALA A 59 -10.83 -8.43 -3.52
N ALA A 60 -11.14 -8.84 -4.75
CA ALA A 60 -12.38 -9.57 -5.05
C ALA A 60 -12.41 -10.95 -4.39
N ALA A 61 -11.29 -11.68 -4.41
CA ALA A 61 -11.17 -12.98 -3.76
C ALA A 61 -11.30 -12.86 -2.23
N LEU A 62 -10.67 -11.86 -1.62
CA LEU A 62 -10.79 -11.57 -0.19
C LEU A 62 -12.20 -11.16 0.19
N LYS A 63 -12.87 -10.34 -0.62
CA LYS A 63 -14.28 -10.00 -0.41
C LYS A 63 -15.16 -11.25 -0.41
N ALA A 64 -14.92 -12.18 -1.34
CA ALA A 64 -15.65 -13.44 -1.42
C ALA A 64 -15.36 -14.39 -0.25
N SER A 65 -14.17 -14.33 0.36
CA SER A 65 -13.82 -15.11 1.55
C SER A 65 -14.32 -14.50 2.87
N GLY A 66 -14.82 -13.26 2.83
CA GLY A 66 -15.53 -12.62 3.93
C GLY A 66 -15.01 -11.23 4.33
N PHE A 67 -13.93 -10.73 3.74
CA PHE A 67 -13.44 -9.36 3.97
C PHE A 67 -14.37 -8.35 3.30
N ASP A 68 -15.54 -8.15 3.88
CA ASP A 68 -16.65 -7.40 3.31
C ASP A 68 -16.54 -5.88 3.54
N TYR A 69 -15.71 -5.46 4.49
CA TYR A 69 -15.54 -4.08 4.89
C TYR A 69 -14.15 -3.53 4.56
N LEU A 70 -14.11 -2.42 3.83
CA LEU A 70 -12.91 -1.59 3.67
C LEU A 70 -12.91 -0.55 4.79
N GLN A 71 -12.04 -0.73 5.78
CA GLN A 71 -11.97 0.17 6.92
C GLN A 71 -11.26 1.48 6.56
N CYS A 72 -10.14 1.37 5.86
CA CYS A 72 -9.33 2.50 5.48
C CYS A 72 -8.56 2.20 4.20
N GLN A 73 -8.66 3.09 3.21
CA GLN A 73 -7.72 3.20 2.11
C GLN A 73 -6.95 4.51 2.30
N GLY A 74 -5.66 4.47 2.01
CA GLY A 74 -4.84 5.65 1.97
C GLY A 74 -3.54 5.42 1.22
N ALA A 75 -2.70 6.43 1.20
CA ALA A 75 -1.38 6.35 0.59
C ALA A 75 -0.32 7.04 1.45
N TYR A 76 0.93 6.61 1.28
CA TYR A 76 2.09 7.26 1.87
C TYR A 76 3.28 7.25 0.90
N ASP A 77 4.21 8.16 1.12
CA ASP A 77 5.46 8.27 0.36
C ASP A 77 6.61 7.72 1.21
N GLU A 78 7.31 6.70 0.72
CA GLU A 78 8.46 6.09 1.43
C GLU A 78 9.68 7.01 1.50
N GLY A 79 9.70 8.07 0.72
CA GLY A 79 10.76 9.07 0.73
C GLY A 79 11.11 9.58 -0.67
N VAL A 80 11.93 10.62 -0.71
CA VAL A 80 12.36 11.25 -1.96
C VAL A 80 13.02 10.21 -2.89
N GLY A 81 12.44 10.03 -4.08
CA GLY A 81 12.92 9.07 -5.08
C GLY A 81 12.59 7.60 -4.81
N ARG A 82 11.77 7.31 -3.79
CA ARG A 82 11.29 5.95 -3.49
C ARG A 82 9.85 5.74 -4.00
N HIS A 83 9.29 4.58 -3.68
CA HIS A 83 7.94 4.23 -4.09
C HIS A 83 6.89 5.08 -3.38
N LEU A 84 5.79 5.31 -4.09
CA LEU A 84 4.53 5.68 -3.46
C LEU A 84 3.80 4.38 -3.10
N VAL A 85 3.17 4.33 -1.94
CA VAL A 85 2.49 3.13 -1.48
C VAL A 85 1.02 3.44 -1.23
N SER A 86 0.14 2.72 -1.91
CA SER A 86 -1.28 2.68 -1.56
C SER A 86 -1.50 1.51 -0.59
N PHE A 87 -2.23 1.74 0.50
CA PHE A 87 -2.62 0.68 1.42
C PHE A 87 -4.14 0.57 1.53
N TYR A 88 -4.61 -0.65 1.75
CA TYR A 88 -6.02 -0.99 1.88
C TYR A 88 -6.20 -1.91 3.09
N HIS A 89 -6.83 -1.38 4.13
CA HIS A 89 -7.13 -2.13 5.33
C HIS A 89 -8.53 -2.75 5.24
N LEU A 90 -8.56 -4.08 5.10
CA LEU A 90 -9.77 -4.87 4.92
C LEU A 90 -10.09 -5.62 6.20
N VAL A 91 -11.36 -5.63 6.55
CA VAL A 91 -11.88 -6.24 7.79
C VAL A 91 -13.03 -7.17 7.45
N LYS A 92 -13.08 -8.30 8.14
CA LYS A 92 -14.19 -9.25 8.10
C LYS A 92 -15.15 -8.94 9.24
N MET A 93 -16.21 -8.18 8.96
CA MET A 93 -17.14 -7.70 10.00
C MET A 93 -18.03 -8.80 10.58
N GLY A 94 -18.32 -9.83 9.77
CA GLY A 94 -19.19 -10.95 10.16
C GLY A 94 -18.53 -12.02 11.03
N ALA A 95 -17.21 -11.96 11.27
CA ALA A 95 -16.48 -12.94 12.06
C ALA A 95 -15.58 -12.25 13.08
N PHE A 96 -16.10 -12.11 14.30
CA PHE A 96 -15.25 -11.84 15.45
C PHE A 96 -14.61 -13.15 15.88
N THR A 97 -13.30 -13.14 16.06
CA THR A 97 -12.57 -14.23 16.69
C THR A 97 -13.11 -14.49 18.10
N GLU A 98 -12.81 -15.66 18.68
CA GLU A 98 -13.19 -15.99 20.06
C GLU A 98 -12.67 -14.95 21.09
N ALA A 99 -11.61 -14.21 20.73
CA ALA A 99 -11.04 -13.11 21.51
C ALA A 99 -11.73 -11.74 21.28
N GLY A 100 -12.82 -11.69 20.50
CA GLY A 100 -13.57 -10.47 20.18
C GLY A 100 -12.89 -9.52 19.21
N ARG A 101 -11.77 -9.91 18.57
CA ARG A 101 -11.08 -9.13 17.53
C ARG A 101 -11.61 -9.53 16.15
N ALA A 102 -11.82 -8.57 15.26
CA ALA A 102 -12.14 -8.87 13.87
C ALA A 102 -10.91 -9.44 13.15
N GLU A 103 -11.12 -10.29 12.14
CA GLU A 103 -10.04 -10.68 11.23
C GLU A 103 -9.76 -9.52 10.27
N GLU A 104 -8.50 -9.08 10.22
CA GLU A 104 -8.07 -7.91 9.45
C GLU A 104 -6.84 -8.23 8.61
N VAL A 105 -6.73 -7.60 7.45
CA VAL A 105 -5.55 -7.69 6.57
C VAL A 105 -5.28 -6.34 5.91
N CYS A 106 -4.01 -5.98 5.83
CA CYS A 106 -3.57 -4.77 5.14
C CYS A 106 -2.90 -5.14 3.82
N LEU A 107 -3.53 -4.78 2.69
CA LEU A 107 -2.90 -4.88 1.39
C LEU A 107 -2.08 -3.62 1.13
N LYS A 108 -0.86 -3.77 0.63
CA LYS A 108 0.00 -2.68 0.18
C LYS A 108 0.33 -2.84 -1.29
N VAL A 109 0.33 -1.73 -2.01
CA VAL A 109 0.65 -1.66 -3.43
C VAL A 109 1.74 -0.64 -3.60
N PHE A 110 2.89 -1.10 -4.08
CA PHE A 110 4.03 -0.23 -4.36
C PHE A 110 3.92 0.28 -5.79
N HIS A 111 4.06 1.58 -5.95
CA HIS A 111 3.95 2.26 -7.22
C HIS A 111 5.30 2.86 -7.61
N ASP A 112 5.61 2.79 -8.90
CA ASP A 112 6.63 3.67 -9.47
C ASP A 112 6.14 5.12 -9.39
N ARG A 113 7.04 6.01 -8.98
CA ARG A 113 6.79 7.44 -8.82
C ARG A 113 6.55 8.15 -10.14
N ALA A 114 7.13 7.64 -11.24
CA ALA A 114 6.95 8.18 -12.58
C ALA A 114 5.54 7.87 -13.13
N THR A 115 5.03 6.67 -12.85
CA THR A 115 3.74 6.19 -13.35
C THR A 115 2.95 5.49 -12.25
N PRO A 116 2.46 6.23 -11.24
CA PRO A 116 1.73 5.63 -10.12
C PRO A 116 0.29 5.35 -10.52
N VAL A 117 0.04 4.12 -10.99
CA VAL A 117 -1.27 3.66 -11.45
C VAL A 117 -1.68 2.39 -10.69
N ALA A 118 -2.95 2.29 -10.33
CA ALA A 118 -3.58 1.09 -9.77
C ALA A 118 -5.02 0.95 -10.29
N PRO A 119 -5.60 -0.25 -10.32
CA PRO A 119 -7.04 -0.41 -10.51
C PRO A 119 -7.80 0.07 -9.26
N SER A 120 -8.92 0.76 -9.47
CA SER A 120 -9.81 1.21 -8.39
C SER A 120 -10.56 0.03 -7.75
N LEU A 121 -10.69 0.06 -6.43
CA LEU A 121 -11.52 -0.87 -5.67
C LEU A 121 -12.95 -0.37 -5.46
N TYR A 122 -13.32 0.80 -6.00
CA TYR A 122 -14.66 1.38 -5.90
C TYR A 122 -15.78 0.40 -6.29
N GLY A 123 -15.55 -0.41 -7.32
CA GLY A 123 -16.51 -1.42 -7.78
C GLY A 123 -16.81 -2.51 -6.75
N LEU A 124 -15.85 -2.80 -5.85
CA LEU A 124 -15.94 -3.82 -4.80
C LEU A 124 -16.32 -3.22 -3.44
N TYR A 125 -15.77 -2.05 -3.12
CA TYR A 125 -15.97 -1.34 -1.85
C TYR A 125 -16.32 0.11 -2.13
N ARG A 126 -17.58 0.47 -1.89
CA ARG A 126 -18.06 1.86 -2.09
C ARG A 126 -17.36 2.86 -1.18
N GLY A 127 -16.79 2.42 -0.06
CA GLY A 127 -15.98 3.25 0.83
C GLY A 127 -14.71 3.81 0.17
N ALA A 128 -14.25 3.20 -0.94
CA ALA A 128 -13.05 3.64 -1.64
C ALA A 128 -13.23 4.97 -2.41
N ASP A 129 -14.47 5.44 -2.63
CA ASP A 129 -14.75 6.63 -3.48
C ASP A 129 -13.93 7.86 -3.06
N TRP A 130 -14.12 8.30 -1.82
CA TRP A 130 -13.44 9.49 -1.31
C TRP A 130 -11.97 9.23 -1.01
N GLN A 131 -11.64 8.03 -0.51
CA GLN A 131 -10.29 7.69 -0.07
C GLN A 131 -9.33 7.59 -1.26
N GLU A 132 -9.73 6.92 -2.35
CA GLU A 132 -8.92 6.84 -3.57
C GLU A 132 -8.76 8.22 -4.22
N ARG A 133 -9.78 9.08 -4.14
CA ARG A 133 -9.70 10.47 -4.60
C ARG A 133 -8.77 11.33 -3.75
N GLU A 134 -8.75 11.14 -2.44
CA GLU A 134 -7.80 11.80 -1.55
C GLU A 134 -6.37 11.37 -1.88
N SER A 135 -6.15 10.06 -2.06
CA SER A 135 -4.84 9.50 -2.45
C SER A 135 -4.38 10.04 -3.81
N PHE A 136 -5.30 10.17 -4.77
CA PHE A 136 -5.05 10.87 -6.03
C PHE A 136 -4.68 12.33 -5.81
N ASP A 137 -5.47 13.09 -5.06
CA ASP A 137 -5.28 14.53 -4.88
C ASP A 137 -4.00 14.90 -4.11
N MET A 138 -3.59 14.05 -3.17
CA MET A 138 -2.44 14.31 -2.31
C MET A 138 -1.13 13.72 -2.83
N PHE A 139 -1.19 12.53 -3.43
CA PHE A 139 -0.01 11.77 -3.88
C PHE A 139 0.03 11.55 -5.38
N GLY A 140 -0.99 11.92 -6.15
CA GLY A 140 -1.01 11.77 -7.60
C GLY A 140 -1.07 10.33 -8.09
N ILE A 141 -1.59 9.41 -7.28
CA ILE A 141 -1.79 8.01 -7.67
C ILE A 141 -3.09 7.91 -8.45
N CYS A 142 -3.02 7.47 -9.71
CA CYS A 142 -4.17 7.34 -10.59
C CYS A 142 -4.86 5.98 -10.38
N TYR A 143 -6.15 6.00 -10.04
CA TYR A 143 -6.97 4.80 -9.90
C TYR A 143 -7.84 4.58 -11.13
N GLU A 144 -7.48 3.59 -11.95
CA GLU A 144 -8.20 3.25 -13.17
C GLU A 144 -9.56 2.63 -12.86
N GLY A 145 -10.60 3.05 -13.58
CA GLY A 145 -11.97 2.60 -13.35
C GLY A 145 -12.72 3.35 -12.24
N HIS A 146 -12.10 4.35 -11.60
CA HIS A 146 -12.80 5.22 -10.65
C HIS A 146 -13.80 6.13 -11.39
N PRO A 147 -15.06 6.28 -10.90
CA PRO A 147 -16.08 7.09 -11.60
C PRO A 147 -15.77 8.60 -11.61
N HIS A 148 -15.01 9.08 -10.64
CA HIS A 148 -14.74 10.51 -10.44
C HIS A 148 -13.25 10.77 -10.17
N PRO A 149 -12.37 10.73 -11.18
CA PRO A 149 -10.94 11.00 -11.02
C PRO A 149 -10.68 12.52 -10.98
N LYS A 150 -11.17 13.18 -9.94
CA LYS A 150 -11.02 14.62 -9.73
C LYS A 150 -10.46 14.90 -8.35
N ARG A 151 -9.75 16.03 -8.22
CA ARG A 151 -9.30 16.58 -6.94
C ARG A 151 -10.47 16.68 -5.95
N LEU A 152 -10.16 16.55 -4.67
CA LEU A 152 -11.15 16.48 -3.60
C LEU A 152 -10.96 17.61 -2.59
N LEU A 153 -9.74 17.75 -2.08
CA LEU A 153 -9.35 18.68 -1.04
C LEU A 153 -8.71 19.94 -1.63
N MET A 154 -7.90 19.77 -2.67
CA MET A 154 -7.21 20.88 -3.33
C MET A 154 -8.12 21.56 -4.37
N PRO A 155 -7.91 22.86 -4.62
CA PRO A 155 -8.53 23.55 -5.74
C PRO A 155 -8.27 22.81 -7.06
N GLU A 156 -9.23 22.85 -8.00
CA GLU A 156 -9.11 22.13 -9.28
C GLU A 156 -7.89 22.57 -10.10
N ASP A 157 -7.49 23.84 -9.97
CA ASP A 157 -6.34 24.44 -10.66
C ASP A 157 -4.99 24.17 -9.97
N TRP A 158 -4.98 23.42 -8.87
CA TRP A 158 -3.74 23.16 -8.12
C TRP A 158 -2.76 22.32 -8.93
N GLN A 159 -1.50 22.72 -8.92
CA GLN A 159 -0.41 22.01 -9.60
C GLN A 159 0.47 21.27 -8.59
N GLY A 160 0.74 20.00 -8.88
CA GLY A 160 1.52 19.12 -8.01
C GLY A 160 0.69 18.38 -6.96
N TRP A 161 1.41 17.75 -6.02
CA TRP A 161 0.91 16.73 -5.10
C TRP A 161 1.45 16.99 -3.68
N PRO A 162 0.69 17.67 -2.81
CA PRO A 162 1.21 18.25 -1.57
C PRO A 162 1.88 17.29 -0.59
N LEU A 163 1.42 16.04 -0.49
CA LEU A 163 1.95 15.08 0.50
C LEU A 163 3.18 14.30 0.02
N ARG A 164 3.58 14.50 -1.24
CA ARG A 164 4.84 13.94 -1.75
C ARG A 164 6.03 14.65 -1.09
N LYS A 165 7.06 13.88 -0.72
CA LYS A 165 8.24 14.42 -0.01
C LYS A 165 9.16 15.30 -0.86
N ASP A 166 8.96 15.31 -2.18
CA ASP A 166 9.65 16.17 -3.13
C ASP A 166 8.83 17.39 -3.56
N TYR A 167 7.63 17.58 -2.98
CA TYR A 167 6.78 18.70 -3.33
C TYR A 167 7.40 20.01 -2.88
N VAL A 168 7.67 20.88 -3.84
CA VAL A 168 8.09 22.26 -3.58
C VAL A 168 6.83 23.10 -3.50
N GLN A 169 6.53 23.61 -2.32
CA GLN A 169 5.39 24.48 -2.10
C GLN A 169 5.54 25.75 -2.93
N PRO A 170 4.56 26.12 -3.78
CA PRO A 170 4.58 27.38 -4.48
C PRO A 170 4.52 28.54 -3.50
N ASP A 171 5.25 29.59 -3.83
CA ASP A 171 5.37 30.81 -3.02
C ASP A 171 4.12 31.69 -3.19
N PHE A 172 2.99 31.25 -2.60
CA PHE A 172 1.73 31.98 -2.61
C PHE A 172 1.77 33.12 -1.60
N TYR A 173 1.27 34.29 -1.99
CA TYR A 173 1.21 35.47 -1.13
C TYR A 173 0.47 35.18 0.18
N GLU A 174 -0.60 34.38 0.15
CA GLU A 174 -1.38 33.99 1.32
C GLU A 174 -0.64 33.06 2.31
N MET A 175 0.48 32.46 1.89
CA MET A 175 1.26 31.51 2.69
C MET A 175 2.55 32.14 3.26
N GLN A 176 2.86 33.40 2.95
CA GLN A 176 4.13 34.04 3.33
C GLN A 176 4.21 34.43 4.82
N ASP A 177 3.08 34.62 5.49
CA ASP A 177 3.01 35.07 6.89
C ASP A 177 2.49 34.01 7.88
N ALA A 178 2.45 32.73 7.47
CA ALA A 178 2.06 31.62 8.35
C ALA A 178 3.25 31.17 9.22
N HIS A 179 3.73 32.05 10.10
CA HIS A 179 4.79 31.79 11.07
C HIS A 179 4.31 31.97 12.52
#